data_AF-A0A0G1R4W2-F1
#
_entry.id   AF-A0A0G1R4W2-F1
#
_cell.length_a   1.000
_cell.length_b   1.000
_cell.length_c   1.000
_cell.angle_alpha   90.00
_cell.angle_beta   90.00
_cell.angle_gamma   90.00
#
_symmetry.space_group_name_H-M   'P 1'
#
loop_
_entity.id
_entity.type
_entity.pdbx_description
1 polymer ?
#
loop_
_entity_poly.entity_id
_entity_poly.type
_entity_poly.pdbx_seq_one_letter_code
_entity_poly.pdbx_strand_id
1 'polypeptide(L)'
;MVPKRKRLAYFFALLAVFAACFGLISGVEAASKTLTPVVSVKNPGILPTSPFYFLKEWRRDLIRSLTSNPISRAAFELDVLDEKAVEMQKMKELNIGSEKTIAVSIGSYAKSLEDLKTTLNGPVSQTANSDKKQRLTEEVSKEVYEHSEYLSELSSEYAENDRIVAAVQNVSVLSLEVVGNTETVSQNASGIIGMALAVTGSSTTFATSSDVLANSTTTADASSSIPQQLSIPAVQTADKVEETAE
;
A
#
# COMPACT_ATOMS: atom_id res chain seq x y z
N MET A 1 -30.01 -16.04 -37.99
CA MET A 1 -29.91 -17.17 -37.01
C MET A 1 -28.73 -18.06 -37.42
N VAL A 2 -27.55 -17.92 -36.79
CA VAL A 2 -26.39 -18.78 -37.12
C VAL A 2 -26.65 -20.20 -36.63
N PRO A 3 -26.54 -21.25 -37.47
CA PRO A 3 -26.84 -22.63 -37.07
C PRO A 3 -25.88 -23.10 -35.97
N LYS A 4 -26.41 -23.84 -34.97
CA LYS A 4 -25.68 -24.23 -33.75
C LYS A 4 -24.32 -24.89 -34.02
N ARG A 5 -24.18 -25.63 -35.13
CA ARG A 5 -22.92 -26.26 -35.55
C ARG A 5 -21.84 -25.26 -35.99
N LYS A 6 -22.24 -24.13 -36.59
CA LYS A 6 -21.31 -23.06 -36.99
C LYS A 6 -20.88 -22.22 -35.78
N ARG A 7 -21.75 -22.04 -34.78
CA ARG A 7 -21.39 -21.36 -33.51
C ARG A 7 -20.31 -22.12 -32.74
N LEU A 8 -20.38 -23.45 -32.75
CA LEU A 8 -19.36 -24.31 -32.14
C LEU A 8 -18.03 -24.23 -32.90
N ALA A 9 -18.08 -24.21 -34.24
CA ALA A 9 -16.88 -24.03 -35.06
C ALA A 9 -16.22 -22.65 -34.85
N TYR A 10 -17.00 -21.57 -34.71
CA TYR A 10 -16.47 -20.25 -34.36
C TYR A 10 -15.91 -20.22 -32.94
N PHE A 11 -16.50 -20.94 -31.99
CA PHE A 11 -15.98 -21.05 -30.63
C PHE A 11 -14.61 -21.75 -30.60
N PHE A 12 -14.45 -22.86 -31.34
CA PHE A 12 -13.16 -23.54 -31.47
C PHE A 12 -12.14 -22.72 -32.26
N ALA A 13 -12.56 -21.99 -33.29
CA ALA A 13 -11.67 -21.09 -34.02
C ALA A 13 -11.19 -19.92 -33.14
N LEU A 14 -12.06 -19.35 -32.31
CA LEU A 14 -11.72 -18.27 -31.38
C LEU A 14 -10.86 -18.76 -30.22
N LEU A 15 -11.08 -19.98 -29.73
CA LEU A 15 -10.23 -20.65 -28.75
C LEU A 15 -8.83 -20.96 -29.31
N ALA A 16 -8.73 -21.37 -30.58
CA ALA A 16 -7.45 -21.61 -31.25
C ALA A 16 -6.66 -20.31 -31.47
N VAL A 17 -7.33 -19.20 -31.77
CA VAL A 17 -6.69 -17.87 -31.83
C VAL A 17 -6.26 -17.42 -30.44
N PHE A 18 -7.07 -17.65 -29.41
CA PHE A 18 -6.70 -17.35 -28.02
C PHE A 18 -5.48 -18.17 -27.57
N ALA A 19 -5.43 -19.47 -27.89
CA ALA A 19 -4.31 -20.35 -27.59
C ALA A 19 -3.05 -20.02 -28.41
N ALA A 20 -3.17 -19.57 -29.66
CA ALA A 20 -2.04 -19.08 -30.45
C ALA A 20 -1.50 -17.74 -29.95
N CYS A 21 -2.35 -16.88 -29.36
CA CYS A 21 -1.91 -15.67 -28.65
C CYS A 21 -1.32 -15.97 -27.26
N PHE A 22 -1.75 -17.05 -26.58
CA PHE A 22 -1.24 -17.45 -25.26
C PHE A 22 -0.03 -18.40 -25.30
N GLY A 23 0.26 -19.03 -26.45
CA GLY A 23 1.31 -20.03 -26.62
C GLY A 23 2.74 -19.51 -26.68
N LEU A 24 2.97 -18.21 -26.50
CA LEU A 24 4.29 -17.57 -26.44
C LEU A 24 4.61 -16.98 -25.05
N ILE A 25 4.23 -17.68 -23.98
CA ILE A 25 4.74 -17.40 -22.62
C ILE A 25 5.39 -18.68 -22.09
N SER A 26 6.39 -19.17 -22.80
CA SER A 26 7.40 -20.08 -22.22
C SER A 26 8.62 -19.23 -21.92
N GLY A 27 8.88 -18.98 -20.64
CA GLY A 27 10.05 -18.25 -20.16
C GLY A 27 9.71 -16.97 -19.39
N VAL A 28 9.09 -17.10 -18.21
CA VAL A 28 9.38 -16.13 -17.15
C VAL A 28 10.64 -16.63 -16.47
N GLU A 29 11.80 -16.25 -17.01
CA GLU A 29 13.02 -16.29 -16.21
C GLU A 29 12.78 -15.33 -15.06
N ALA A 30 12.81 -15.85 -13.83
CA ALA A 30 12.87 -15.04 -12.64
C ALA A 30 14.18 -14.26 -12.70
N ALA A 31 14.15 -13.08 -13.31
CA ALA A 31 15.23 -12.12 -13.30
C ALA A 31 15.54 -11.83 -11.82
N SER A 32 16.68 -12.31 -11.35
CA SER A 32 17.24 -11.84 -10.10
C SER A 32 17.59 -10.37 -10.32
N LYS A 33 16.72 -9.47 -9.84
CA LYS A 33 16.93 -8.03 -9.84
C LYS A 33 18.27 -7.77 -9.15
N THR A 34 19.29 -7.47 -9.95
CA THR A 34 20.58 -7.02 -9.47
C THR A 34 20.35 -5.68 -8.78
N LEU A 35 20.77 -5.58 -7.53
CA LEU A 35 20.63 -4.39 -6.69
C LEU A 35 21.46 -3.25 -7.30
N THR A 36 20.80 -2.38 -8.05
CA THR A 36 21.32 -1.07 -8.44
C THR A 36 20.66 -0.02 -7.55
N PRO A 37 21.42 0.74 -6.73
CA PRO A 37 20.88 1.88 -6.01
C PRO A 37 20.76 3.09 -6.94
N VAL A 38 19.90 4.03 -6.51
CA VAL A 38 19.58 5.35 -7.09
C VAL A 38 18.43 5.27 -8.10
N VAL A 39 17.32 5.95 -7.76
CA VAL A 39 16.17 6.34 -8.58
C VAL A 39 16.59 6.70 -10.02
N SER A 40 16.83 5.69 -10.84
CA SER A 40 17.10 5.83 -12.27
C SER A 40 15.77 5.69 -12.95
N VAL A 41 15.11 6.83 -13.12
CA VAL A 41 13.95 7.11 -13.99
C VAL A 41 13.50 5.87 -14.76
N LYS A 42 12.76 4.98 -14.09
CA LYS A 42 12.07 3.87 -14.73
C LYS A 42 11.00 4.57 -15.57
N ASN A 43 11.06 4.49 -16.90
CA ASN A 43 10.02 5.13 -17.71
C ASN A 43 8.67 4.51 -17.30
N PRO A 44 7.73 5.28 -16.72
CA PRO A 44 6.49 4.73 -16.16
C PRO A 44 5.55 4.21 -17.26
N GLY A 45 5.87 4.45 -18.54
CA GLY A 45 5.05 4.07 -19.67
C GLY A 45 3.78 4.90 -19.73
N ILE A 46 2.63 4.27 -19.50
CA ILE A 46 1.32 4.92 -19.57
C ILE A 46 1.09 5.73 -18.30
N LEU A 47 0.93 7.05 -18.43
CA LEU A 47 0.63 7.96 -17.32
C LEU A 47 -0.87 7.95 -16.97
N PRO A 48 -1.23 8.33 -15.72
CA PRO A 48 -2.62 8.45 -15.28
C PRO A 48 -3.49 9.41 -16.10
N THR A 49 -2.87 10.35 -16.83
CA THR A 49 -3.54 11.27 -17.74
C THR A 49 -3.99 10.62 -19.06
N SER A 50 -3.48 9.43 -19.38
CA SER A 50 -3.80 8.72 -20.62
C SER A 50 -5.17 8.02 -20.54
N PRO A 51 -5.98 8.05 -21.62
CA PRO A 51 -7.26 7.34 -21.67
C PRO A 51 -7.12 5.82 -21.59
N PHE A 52 -5.92 5.27 -21.83
CA PHE A 52 -5.65 3.83 -21.76
C PHE A 52 -5.05 3.39 -20.42
N TYR A 53 -4.96 4.27 -19.44
CA TYR A 53 -4.41 3.96 -18.12
C TYR A 53 -5.17 2.82 -17.41
N PHE A 54 -6.47 2.68 -17.67
CA PHE A 54 -7.29 1.57 -17.14
C PHE A 54 -6.72 0.19 -17.49
N LEU A 55 -6.05 0.03 -18.64
CA LEU A 55 -5.46 -1.24 -19.04
C LEU A 55 -4.25 -1.57 -18.17
N LYS A 56 -3.53 -0.55 -17.69
CA LYS A 56 -2.40 -0.70 -16.76
C LYS A 56 -2.90 -1.21 -15.40
N GLU A 57 -3.92 -0.56 -14.83
CA GLU A 57 -4.52 -1.02 -13.56
C GLU A 57 -5.13 -2.42 -13.70
N TRP A 58 -5.83 -2.71 -14.80
CA TRP A 58 -6.39 -4.05 -15.03
C TRP A 58 -5.31 -5.14 -15.10
N ARG A 59 -4.18 -4.87 -15.77
CA ARG A 59 -3.04 -5.78 -15.78
C ARG A 59 -2.47 -5.99 -14.38
N ARG A 60 -2.36 -4.92 -13.58
CA ARG A 60 -1.86 -5.00 -12.21
C ARG A 60 -2.76 -5.89 -11.34
N ASP A 61 -4.07 -5.73 -11.46
CA ASP A 61 -5.04 -6.56 -10.75
C ASP A 61 -4.99 -8.03 -11.18
N LEU A 62 -4.82 -8.29 -12.48
CA LEU A 62 -4.66 -9.66 -12.99
C LEU A 62 -3.41 -10.32 -12.41
N ILE A 63 -2.25 -9.64 -12.46
CA ILE A 63 -1.00 -10.18 -11.90
C ILE A 63 -1.13 -10.40 -10.39
N ARG A 64 -1.74 -9.45 -9.67
CA ARG A 64 -2.01 -9.57 -8.24
C ARG A 64 -2.83 -10.82 -7.92
N SER A 65 -3.88 -11.09 -8.71
CA SER A 65 -4.74 -12.26 -8.51
C SER A 65 -4.04 -13.60 -8.78
N LEU A 66 -3.03 -13.61 -9.66
CA LEU A 66 -2.29 -14.81 -10.04
C LEU A 66 -1.04 -15.04 -9.16
N THR A 67 -0.62 -14.04 -8.38
CA THR A 67 0.58 -14.13 -7.53
C THR A 67 0.22 -14.71 -6.17
N SER A 68 0.37 -16.03 -6.01
CA SER A 68 0.02 -16.74 -4.76
C SER A 68 1.12 -16.74 -3.70
N ASN A 69 2.39 -16.56 -4.08
CA ASN A 69 3.49 -16.52 -3.12
C ASN A 69 3.49 -15.18 -2.35
N PRO A 70 3.47 -15.18 -1.01
CA PRO A 70 3.39 -13.94 -0.21
C PRO A 70 4.53 -12.95 -0.46
N ILE A 71 5.77 -13.45 -0.52
CA ILE A 71 6.96 -12.61 -0.73
C ILE A 71 6.94 -12.03 -2.15
N SER A 72 6.63 -12.86 -3.15
CA SER A 72 6.49 -12.38 -4.53
C SER A 72 5.35 -11.38 -4.69
N ARG A 73 4.26 -11.56 -3.94
CA ARG A 73 3.13 -10.64 -3.95
C ARG A 73 3.49 -9.28 -3.36
N ALA A 74 4.15 -9.26 -2.21
CA ALA A 74 4.62 -8.00 -1.62
C ALA A 74 5.67 -7.31 -2.50
N ALA A 75 6.60 -8.06 -3.10
CA ALA A 75 7.55 -7.51 -4.07
C ALA A 75 6.86 -6.89 -5.30
N PHE A 76 5.80 -7.54 -5.79
CA PHE A 76 4.97 -7.00 -6.88
C PHE A 76 4.21 -5.74 -6.45
N GLU A 77 3.64 -5.72 -5.24
CA GLU A 77 2.93 -4.56 -4.72
C GLU A 77 3.87 -3.37 -4.47
N LEU A 78 5.11 -3.64 -4.05
CA LEU A 78 6.17 -2.63 -3.99
C LEU A 78 6.50 -2.08 -5.38
N ASP A 79 6.70 -2.92 -6.40
CA ASP A 79 6.96 -2.45 -7.77
C ASP A 79 5.80 -1.60 -8.33
N VAL A 80 4.55 -1.94 -8.00
CA VAL A 80 3.38 -1.12 -8.34
C VAL A 80 3.41 0.23 -7.61
N LEU A 81 3.83 0.25 -6.34
CA LEU A 81 3.96 1.47 -5.54
C LEU A 81 5.03 2.39 -6.13
N ASP A 82 6.21 1.85 -6.44
CA ASP A 82 7.33 2.55 -7.09
C ASP A 82 6.87 3.15 -8.43
N GLU A 83 6.18 2.36 -9.26
CA GLU A 83 5.66 2.87 -10.53
C GLU A 83 4.69 4.04 -10.34
N LYS A 84 3.83 4.01 -9.32
CA LYS A 84 2.91 5.13 -9.04
C LYS A 84 3.64 6.37 -8.55
N ALA A 85 4.70 6.22 -7.75
CA ALA A 85 5.55 7.34 -7.36
C ALA A 85 6.22 7.99 -8.59
N VAL A 86 6.78 7.17 -9.47
CA VAL A 86 7.43 7.65 -10.71
C VAL A 86 6.41 8.24 -11.70
N GLU A 87 5.21 7.70 -11.80
CA GLU A 87 4.11 8.31 -12.57
C GLU A 87 3.81 9.74 -12.09
N MET A 88 3.74 9.95 -10.76
CA MET A 88 3.52 11.27 -10.17
C MET A 88 4.69 12.22 -10.46
N GLN A 89 5.92 11.76 -10.27
CA GLN A 89 7.13 12.53 -10.62
C GLN A 89 7.11 12.93 -12.09
N LYS A 90 6.74 12.00 -12.98
CA LYS A 90 6.71 12.28 -14.42
C LYS A 90 5.62 13.26 -14.82
N MET A 91 4.46 13.22 -14.16
CA MET A 91 3.41 14.22 -14.37
C MET A 91 3.87 15.62 -13.98
N LYS A 92 4.59 15.75 -12.84
CA LYS A 92 5.21 17.02 -12.42
C LYS A 92 6.28 17.48 -13.42
N GLU A 93 7.22 16.62 -13.80
CA GLU A 93 8.28 16.94 -14.77
C GLU A 93 7.75 17.46 -16.11
N LEU A 94 6.66 16.86 -16.60
CA LEU A 94 6.05 17.24 -17.88
C LEU A 94 5.04 18.40 -17.73
N ASN A 95 4.81 18.86 -16.50
CA ASN A 95 3.78 19.83 -16.14
C ASN A 95 2.40 19.46 -16.73
N ILE A 96 2.02 18.19 -16.58
CA ILE A 96 0.74 17.65 -17.06
C ILE A 96 -0.13 17.19 -15.90
N GLY A 97 -1.43 17.32 -16.09
CA GLY A 97 -2.44 16.95 -15.09
C GLY A 97 -2.93 18.16 -14.30
N SER A 98 -4.23 18.19 -14.04
CA SER A 98 -4.82 19.18 -13.15
C SER A 98 -4.48 18.87 -11.70
N GLU A 99 -4.63 19.83 -10.80
CA GLU A 99 -4.53 19.59 -9.35
C GLU A 99 -5.43 18.44 -8.88
N LYS A 100 -6.62 18.31 -9.50
CA LYS A 100 -7.52 17.18 -9.28
C LYS A 100 -6.86 15.85 -9.68
N THR A 101 -6.16 15.82 -10.82
CA THR A 101 -5.44 14.64 -11.30
C THR A 101 -4.28 14.28 -10.38
N ILE A 102 -3.55 15.28 -9.87
CA ILE A 102 -2.47 15.10 -8.89
C ILE A 102 -3.03 14.47 -7.62
N ALA A 103 -4.08 15.06 -7.03
CA ALA A 103 -4.72 14.52 -5.82
C ALA A 103 -5.25 13.09 -6.02
N VAL A 104 -5.83 12.78 -7.19
CA VAL A 104 -6.26 11.41 -7.53
C VAL A 104 -5.07 10.45 -7.61
N SER A 105 -3.94 10.91 -8.14
CA SER A 105 -2.73 10.08 -8.28
C SER A 105 -2.11 9.79 -6.91
N ILE A 106 -2.09 10.76 -6.00
CA ILE A 106 -1.69 10.56 -4.60
C ILE A 106 -2.64 9.56 -3.91
N GLY A 107 -3.96 9.68 -4.12
CA GLY A 107 -4.92 8.71 -3.60
C GLY A 107 -4.73 7.29 -4.18
N SER A 108 -4.35 7.18 -5.46
CA SER A 108 -4.02 5.91 -6.11
C SER A 108 -2.75 5.29 -5.52
N TYR A 109 -1.74 6.11 -5.21
CA TYR A 109 -0.54 5.70 -4.48
C TYR A 109 -0.90 5.21 -3.07
N ALA A 110 -1.70 5.97 -2.32
CA ALA A 110 -2.16 5.60 -0.97
C ALA A 110 -2.86 4.24 -0.96
N LYS A 111 -3.71 3.97 -1.96
CA LYS A 111 -4.36 2.66 -2.12
C LYS A 111 -3.34 1.54 -2.32
N SER A 112 -2.33 1.73 -3.17
CA SER A 112 -1.29 0.74 -3.40
C SER A 112 -0.41 0.52 -2.16
N LEU A 113 -0.18 1.56 -1.37
CA LEU A 113 0.53 1.47 -0.09
C LEU A 113 -0.27 0.65 0.92
N GLU A 114 -1.60 0.83 0.98
CA GLU A 114 -2.48 0.03 1.84
C GLU A 114 -2.57 -1.43 1.40
N ASP A 115 -2.59 -1.70 0.08
CA ASP A 115 -2.51 -3.06 -0.46
C ASP A 115 -1.20 -3.74 0.02
N LEU A 116 -0.06 -3.04 -0.13
CA LEU A 116 1.24 -3.51 0.35
C LEU A 116 1.25 -3.75 1.86
N LYS A 117 0.72 -2.80 2.64
CA LYS A 117 0.57 -2.93 4.11
C LYS A 117 -0.21 -4.19 4.48
N THR A 118 -1.33 -4.43 3.80
CA THR A 118 -2.17 -5.61 4.02
C THR A 118 -1.40 -6.90 3.76
N THR A 119 -0.61 -6.94 2.67
CA THR A 119 0.19 -8.13 2.34
C THR A 119 1.34 -8.34 3.33
N LEU A 120 2.01 -7.27 3.76
CA LEU A 120 3.08 -7.31 4.76
C LEU A 120 2.56 -7.84 6.11
N ASN A 121 1.46 -7.27 6.59
CA ASN A 121 0.90 -7.59 7.90
C ASN A 121 0.16 -8.93 7.94
N GLY A 122 -0.34 -9.41 6.80
CA GLY A 122 -1.06 -10.67 6.70
C GLY A 122 -0.19 -11.83 6.20
N PRO A 123 -0.18 -12.13 4.88
CA PRO A 123 0.54 -13.27 4.33
C PRO A 123 2.05 -13.27 4.58
N VAL A 124 2.75 -12.14 4.50
CA VAL A 124 4.21 -12.08 4.66
C VAL A 124 4.63 -12.26 6.12
N SER A 125 3.91 -11.67 7.07
CA SER A 125 4.19 -11.84 8.51
C SER A 125 4.17 -13.33 8.92
N GLN A 126 3.28 -14.12 8.31
CA GLN A 126 3.14 -15.56 8.51
C GLN A 126 4.20 -16.41 7.79
N THR A 127 4.97 -15.83 6.87
CA THR A 127 6.08 -16.55 6.23
C THR A 127 7.25 -16.70 7.19
N ALA A 128 7.86 -17.89 7.18
CA ALA A 128 9.07 -18.15 7.94
C ALA A 128 10.17 -17.14 7.59
N ASN A 129 10.91 -16.71 8.61
CA ASN A 129 12.01 -15.78 8.41
C ASN A 129 13.04 -16.37 7.46
N SER A 130 13.44 -15.56 6.48
CA SER A 130 14.38 -15.94 5.42
C SER A 130 15.06 -14.68 4.91
N ASP A 131 16.24 -14.82 4.34
CA ASP A 131 16.99 -13.71 3.74
C ASP A 131 16.15 -12.93 2.71
N LYS A 132 15.25 -13.60 2.00
CA LYS A 132 14.34 -12.96 1.03
C LYS A 132 13.31 -12.06 1.71
N LYS A 133 12.74 -12.50 2.83
CA LYS A 133 11.79 -11.71 3.62
C LYS A 133 12.48 -10.47 4.19
N GLN A 134 13.67 -10.65 4.76
CA GLN A 134 14.44 -9.55 5.33
C GLN A 134 14.81 -8.51 4.27
N ARG A 135 15.35 -8.94 3.13
CA ARG A 135 15.68 -8.05 2.01
C ARG A 135 14.46 -7.30 1.48
N LEU A 136 13.32 -7.99 1.38
CA LEU A 136 12.06 -7.35 0.98
C LEU A 136 11.65 -6.26 1.98
N THR A 137 11.69 -6.52 3.29
CA THR A 137 11.31 -5.52 4.29
C THR A 137 12.27 -4.33 4.33
N GLU A 138 13.56 -4.57 4.10
CA GLU A 138 14.58 -3.52 3.94
C GLU A 138 14.28 -2.65 2.71
N GLU A 139 13.96 -3.26 1.56
CA GLU A 139 13.64 -2.53 0.32
C GLU A 139 12.34 -1.74 0.48
N VAL A 140 11.30 -2.32 1.10
CA VAL A 140 10.06 -1.59 1.43
C VAL A 140 10.35 -0.36 2.29
N SER A 141 11.13 -0.51 3.36
CA SER A 141 11.45 0.60 4.27
C SER A 141 12.18 1.73 3.54
N LYS A 142 13.12 1.38 2.67
CA LYS A 142 13.87 2.34 1.85
C LYS A 142 12.98 3.06 0.85
N GLU A 143 12.25 2.35 -0.01
CA GLU A 143 11.47 2.98 -1.08
C GLU A 143 10.31 3.81 -0.51
N VAL A 144 9.63 3.34 0.55
CA VAL A 144 8.56 4.12 1.21
C VAL A 144 9.10 5.40 1.84
N TYR A 145 10.32 5.39 2.37
CA TYR A 145 10.99 6.59 2.85
C TYR A 145 11.27 7.59 1.71
N GLU A 146 11.88 7.13 0.61
CA GLU A 146 12.19 7.96 -0.56
C GLU A 146 10.91 8.59 -1.16
N HIS A 147 9.82 7.82 -1.25
CA HIS A 147 8.54 8.34 -1.71
C HIS A 147 7.92 9.35 -0.75
N SER A 148 8.08 9.15 0.56
CA SER A 148 7.58 10.08 1.58
C SER A 148 8.30 11.43 1.49
N GLU A 149 9.61 11.43 1.21
CA GLU A 149 10.39 12.64 0.98
C GLU A 149 9.84 13.42 -0.22
N TYR A 150 9.67 12.74 -1.36
CA TYR A 150 9.10 13.34 -2.56
C TYR A 150 7.69 13.91 -2.35
N LEU A 151 6.81 13.17 -1.66
CA LEU A 151 5.45 13.62 -1.38
C LEU A 151 5.42 14.81 -0.41
N SER A 152 6.35 14.87 0.53
CA SER A 152 6.50 16.03 1.42
C SER A 152 6.91 17.28 0.63
N GLU A 153 7.86 17.16 -0.31
CA GLU A 153 8.23 18.24 -1.23
C GLU A 153 7.02 18.68 -2.07
N LEU A 154 6.28 17.72 -2.63
CA LEU A 154 5.08 17.99 -3.42
C LEU A 154 4.03 18.73 -2.59
N SER A 155 3.82 18.36 -1.32
CA SER A 155 2.91 19.08 -0.44
C SER A 155 3.35 20.51 -0.17
N SER A 156 4.67 20.78 -0.09
CA SER A 156 5.18 22.13 0.11
C SER A 156 4.96 23.02 -1.12
N GLU A 157 5.07 22.46 -2.32
CA GLU A 157 4.81 23.18 -3.57
C GLU A 157 3.32 23.52 -3.73
N TYR A 158 2.43 22.65 -3.25
CA TYR A 158 0.98 22.80 -3.30
C TYR A 158 0.39 23.19 -1.93
N ALA A 159 1.12 23.98 -1.13
CA ALA A 159 0.72 24.31 0.25
C ALA A 159 -0.64 25.01 0.37
N GLU A 160 -1.07 25.74 -0.68
CA GLU A 160 -2.38 26.40 -0.73
C GLU A 160 -3.52 25.48 -1.23
N ASN A 161 -3.20 24.23 -1.58
CA ASN A 161 -4.17 23.27 -2.10
C ASN A 161 -4.53 22.22 -1.03
N ASP A 162 -5.58 22.51 -0.26
CA ASP A 162 -6.07 21.65 0.82
C ASP A 162 -6.26 20.18 0.40
N ARG A 163 -6.65 19.93 -0.85
CA ARG A 163 -6.90 18.57 -1.35
C ARG A 163 -5.60 17.79 -1.54
N ILE A 164 -4.55 18.44 -2.04
CA ILE A 164 -3.24 17.82 -2.22
C ILE A 164 -2.57 17.64 -0.85
N VAL A 165 -2.60 18.67 -0.01
CA VAL A 165 -2.06 18.61 1.37
C VAL A 165 -2.72 17.48 2.16
N ALA A 166 -4.06 17.40 2.18
CA ALA A 166 -4.76 16.33 2.89
C ALA A 166 -4.45 14.93 2.31
N ALA A 167 -4.29 14.82 0.99
CA ALA A 167 -3.92 13.55 0.35
C ALA A 167 -2.51 13.10 0.76
N VAL A 168 -1.55 14.03 0.83
CA VAL A 168 -0.18 13.73 1.30
C VAL A 168 -0.18 13.37 2.79
N GLN A 169 -0.91 14.10 3.63
CA GLN A 169 -1.01 13.79 5.08
C GLN A 169 -1.48 12.35 5.33
N ASN A 170 -2.50 11.90 4.60
CA ASN A 170 -2.97 10.52 4.68
C ASN A 170 -1.85 9.52 4.33
N VAL A 171 -1.13 9.78 3.24
CA VAL A 171 0.00 8.93 2.84
C VAL A 171 1.12 8.91 3.87
N SER A 172 1.45 10.05 4.50
CA SER A 172 2.50 10.09 5.53
C SER A 172 2.16 9.21 6.73
N VAL A 173 0.90 9.21 7.18
CA VAL A 173 0.44 8.33 8.26
C VAL A 173 0.53 6.86 7.86
N LEU A 174 0.04 6.51 6.66
CA LEU A 174 0.13 5.15 6.14
C LEU A 174 1.57 4.67 5.98
N SER A 175 2.47 5.56 5.55
CA SER A 175 3.90 5.26 5.37
C SER A 175 4.59 4.94 6.69
N LEU A 176 4.21 5.62 7.78
CA LEU A 176 4.68 5.29 9.13
C LEU A 176 4.25 3.91 9.58
N GLU A 177 2.99 3.54 9.33
CA GLU A 177 2.49 2.21 9.66
C GLU A 177 3.23 1.13 8.87
N VAL A 178 3.47 1.35 7.57
CA VAL A 178 4.20 0.39 6.73
C VAL A 178 5.64 0.23 7.19
N VAL A 179 6.37 1.34 7.37
CA VAL A 179 7.78 1.30 7.80
C VAL A 179 7.90 0.75 9.22
N GLY A 180 7.02 1.14 10.14
CA GLY A 180 7.03 0.68 11.53
C GLY A 180 6.81 -0.83 11.70
N ASN A 181 6.19 -1.49 10.72
CA ASN A 181 5.98 -2.95 10.69
C ASN A 181 7.17 -3.71 10.08
N THR A 182 8.20 -3.03 9.56
CA THR A 182 9.43 -3.67 9.08
C THR A 182 10.39 -3.95 10.25
N GLU A 183 11.36 -4.84 10.08
CA GLU A 183 12.37 -5.12 11.13
C GLU A 183 13.47 -4.03 11.18
N THR A 184 13.56 -3.18 10.16
CA THR A 184 14.54 -2.10 10.02
C THR A 184 13.95 -0.76 10.44
N VAL A 185 13.83 -0.50 11.75
CA VAL A 185 13.01 0.63 12.24
C VAL A 185 13.69 1.46 13.31
N SER A 186 14.44 2.46 12.86
CA SER A 186 14.57 3.68 13.66
C SER A 186 14.67 4.92 12.79
N GLN A 187 15.65 4.96 11.86
CA GLN A 187 15.97 6.18 11.12
C GLN A 187 14.90 6.58 10.09
N ASN A 188 14.46 5.64 9.24
CA ASN A 188 13.44 5.91 8.21
C ASN A 188 12.10 6.33 8.83
N ALA A 189 11.67 5.62 9.89
CA ALA A 189 10.46 5.98 10.63
C ALA A 189 10.56 7.38 11.26
N SER A 190 11.68 7.72 11.93
CA SER A 190 11.89 9.06 12.47
C SER A 190 11.86 10.16 11.40
N GLY A 191 12.43 9.91 10.22
CA GLY A 191 12.39 10.87 9.12
C GLY A 191 10.98 11.09 8.58
N ILE A 192 10.19 10.02 8.40
CA ILE A 192 8.79 10.13 7.98
C ILE A 192 7.96 10.87 9.04
N ILE A 193 8.22 10.66 10.34
CA ILE A 193 7.56 11.42 11.42
C ILE A 193 7.85 12.91 11.25
N GLY A 194 9.11 13.28 11.02
CA GLY A 194 9.51 14.67 10.77
C GLY A 194 8.78 15.29 9.58
N MET A 195 8.68 14.57 8.46
CA MET A 195 7.95 15.01 7.27
C MET A 195 6.45 15.16 7.54
N ALA A 196 5.84 14.21 8.26
CA ALA A 196 4.43 14.27 8.61
C ALA A 196 4.12 15.52 9.47
N LEU A 197 4.95 15.80 10.47
CA LEU A 197 4.82 17.01 11.31
C LEU A 197 4.99 18.30 10.49
N ALA A 198 5.90 18.32 9.52
CA ALA A 198 6.11 19.47 8.64
C ALA A 198 4.89 19.75 7.75
N VAL A 199 4.20 18.70 7.28
CA VAL A 199 3.02 18.82 6.43
C VAL A 199 1.76 19.22 7.23
N THR A 200 1.65 18.89 8.52
CA THR A 200 0.46 19.22 9.34
C THR A 200 0.50 20.61 9.99
N GLY A 201 1.66 21.28 10.01
CA GLY A 201 1.81 22.64 10.56
C GLY A 201 1.45 22.79 12.05
N SER A 202 1.17 21.70 12.77
CA SER A 202 0.72 21.72 14.16
C SER A 202 1.05 20.41 14.87
N SER A 203 1.45 20.55 16.13
CA SER A 203 1.80 19.53 17.11
C SER A 203 0.62 18.59 17.45
N THR A 204 0.05 17.88 16.48
CA THR A 204 -0.76 16.70 16.82
C THR A 204 0.21 15.63 17.27
N THR A 205 0.15 15.33 18.57
CA THR A 205 0.83 14.21 19.20
C THR A 205 0.46 12.94 18.46
N PHE A 206 1.30 12.53 17.50
CA PHE A 206 1.42 11.13 17.16
C PHE A 206 1.85 10.44 18.44
N ALA A 207 1.04 9.52 18.95
CA ALA A 207 1.43 8.68 20.06
C ALA A 207 2.77 8.05 19.66
N THR A 208 3.83 8.55 20.28
CA THR A 208 5.20 8.11 20.02
C THR A 208 5.27 6.63 20.30
N SER A 209 6.12 5.96 19.53
CA SER A 209 6.38 4.52 19.43
C SER A 209 6.73 3.75 20.71
N SER A 210 6.37 4.22 21.91
CA SER A 210 6.58 3.49 23.17
C SER A 210 5.71 2.24 23.31
N ASP A 211 4.52 2.19 22.68
CA ASP A 211 3.63 1.03 22.78
C ASP A 211 3.85 -0.02 21.67
N VAL A 212 4.46 0.37 20.55
CA VAL A 212 4.75 -0.55 19.43
C VAL A 212 6.10 -1.28 19.64
N LEU A 213 7.09 -0.60 20.23
CA LEU A 213 8.43 -1.18 20.47
C LEU A 213 8.46 -2.17 21.66
N ALA A 214 7.43 -2.16 22.51
CA ALA A 214 7.34 -3.06 23.66
C ALA A 214 6.99 -4.52 23.28
N ASN A 215 6.46 -4.77 22.07
CA ASN A 215 5.98 -6.10 21.69
C ASN A 215 6.98 -6.94 20.86
N SER A 216 8.14 -6.38 20.48
CA SER A 216 9.17 -7.09 19.69
C SER A 216 10.33 -7.64 20.54
N THR A 217 10.29 -7.47 21.87
CA THR A 217 11.38 -7.91 22.76
C THR A 217 10.86 -8.73 23.94
N THR A 218 10.06 -9.78 23.70
CA THR A 218 9.84 -10.84 24.71
C THR A 218 9.59 -12.18 24.03
N THR A 219 10.66 -12.77 23.50
CA THR A 219 10.79 -14.22 23.33
C THR A 219 12.02 -14.69 24.11
N ALA A 220 11.89 -14.67 25.44
CA ALA A 220 12.74 -15.45 26.33
C ALA A 220 11.93 -15.72 27.61
N ASP A 221 11.53 -16.98 27.77
CA ASP A 221 11.22 -17.67 29.01
C ASP A 221 10.49 -16.90 30.14
N ALA A 222 9.23 -17.25 30.40
CA ALA A 222 8.86 -17.94 31.65
C ALA A 222 7.34 -17.96 31.85
N SER A 223 6.88 -19.12 32.31
CA SER A 223 5.57 -19.38 32.88
C SER A 223 5.06 -18.35 33.89
N SER A 224 3.72 -18.29 33.95
CA SER A 224 2.88 -17.94 35.10
C SER A 224 2.15 -16.59 35.05
N SER A 225 0.88 -16.69 35.48
CA SER A 225 0.06 -15.63 36.08
C SER A 225 -0.82 -14.83 35.12
N ILE A 226 -2.07 -15.30 35.02
CA ILE A 226 -3.26 -14.55 34.62
C ILE A 226 -3.50 -13.39 35.61
N PRO A 227 -3.88 -12.19 35.15
CA PRO A 227 -4.82 -11.34 35.89
C PRO A 227 -6.03 -11.00 35.00
N GLN A 228 -7.20 -11.56 35.31
CA GLN A 228 -8.29 -10.96 36.08
C GLN A 228 -9.00 -9.78 35.41
N GLN A 229 -10.31 -9.99 35.26
CA GLN A 229 -11.33 -9.17 34.63
C GLN A 229 -11.39 -7.75 35.18
N LEU A 230 -11.61 -6.76 34.30
CA LEU A 230 -12.26 -5.51 34.67
C LEU A 230 -13.76 -5.61 34.39
N SER A 231 -14.50 -5.54 35.48
CA SER A 231 -15.96 -5.50 35.61
C SER A 231 -16.54 -4.21 35.03
N ILE A 232 -17.59 -4.34 34.20
CA ILE A 232 -18.43 -3.22 33.78
C ILE A 232 -19.51 -3.01 34.85
N PRO A 233 -19.70 -1.81 35.43
CA PRO A 233 -20.82 -1.56 36.31
C PRO A 233 -22.13 -1.40 35.51
N ALA A 234 -23.15 -2.13 35.95
CA ALA A 234 -24.49 -2.14 35.40
C ALA A 234 -25.20 -0.78 35.58
N VAL A 235 -25.88 -0.34 34.52
CA VAL A 235 -26.84 0.77 34.57
C VAL A 235 -28.04 0.33 35.41
N GLN A 236 -28.20 0.94 36.58
CA GLN A 236 -29.39 0.82 37.42
C GLN A 236 -30.52 1.65 36.83
N THR A 237 -31.54 0.98 36.30
CA THR A 237 -32.90 1.54 36.15
C THR A 237 -33.68 1.27 37.43
N ALA A 238 -34.00 2.31 38.19
CA ALA A 238 -35.06 2.33 39.21
C ALA A 238 -36.17 3.22 38.64
N ASP A 239 -37.35 2.72 38.27
CA ASP A 239 -38.46 2.11 39.04
C ASP A 239 -39.44 3.15 39.65
N LYS A 240 -40.73 2.81 39.53
CA LYS A 240 -41.97 3.32 40.14
C LYS A 240 -42.64 4.55 39.50
N VAL A 241 -43.76 4.43 38.75
CA VAL A 241 -45.15 3.97 39.06
C VAL A 241 -45.94 4.94 39.96
N GLU A 242 -46.74 5.77 39.27
CA GLU A 242 -48.21 5.99 39.42
C GLU A 242 -48.82 6.88 40.53
N GLU A 243 -49.92 7.56 40.14
CA GLU A 243 -50.98 8.30 40.88
C GLU A 243 -50.64 9.70 41.45
N THR A 244 -51.46 10.78 41.37
CA THR A 244 -52.93 10.98 41.16
C THR A 244 -53.22 12.48 40.84
N ALA A 245 -54.40 12.75 40.23
CA ALA A 245 -55.23 14.00 40.27
C ALA A 245 -54.64 15.32 39.70
N GLU A 246 -55.31 16.17 38.93
CA GLU A 246 -56.72 16.47 38.65
C GLU A 246 -56.96 16.71 37.15
#